data_AF-A0A962Y6W9-F1
#
_entry.id   AF-A0A962Y6W9-F1
#
_cell.length_a   1.000
_cell.length_b   1.000
_cell.length_c   1.000
_cell.angle_alpha   90.00
_cell.angle_beta   90.00
_cell.angle_gamma   90.00
#
_symmetry.space_group_name_H-M   'P 1'
#
loop_
_entity.id
_entity.type
_entity.pdbx_description
1 polymer ?
#
loop_
_entity_poly.entity_id
_entity_poly.type
_entity_poly.pdbx_seq_one_letter_code
_entity_poly.pdbx_strand_id
1 'polypeptide(L)'
;MSNTNESLLWFVPEGLTVAEQRVAARAAKGRKLFVFLRDCQRALFDEAFQQELLGMYRQTGAGKPPVAPARMAMVTLLQAYTGVGDQEAVELTVDSKRWQLV
;
A
#
# COMPACT_ATOMS: atom_id res chain seq x y z
N MET A 1 -22.66 -15.00 10.31
CA MET A 1 -22.07 -13.66 10.36
C MET A 1 -20.81 -13.72 9.52
N SER A 2 -20.89 -13.37 8.25
CA SER A 2 -19.74 -13.42 7.34
C SER A 2 -18.73 -12.33 7.75
N ASN A 3 -17.48 -12.72 7.99
CA ASN A 3 -16.42 -11.90 8.58
C ASN A 3 -16.14 -10.63 7.76
N THR A 4 -16.60 -9.47 8.25
CA THR A 4 -16.24 -8.16 7.71
C THR A 4 -14.72 -7.88 7.77
N ASN A 5 -13.98 -8.64 8.58
CA ASN A 5 -12.53 -8.48 8.74
C ASN A 5 -11.69 -9.08 7.58
N GLU A 6 -12.15 -10.15 6.92
CA GLU A 6 -11.41 -10.72 5.79
C GLU A 6 -11.41 -9.81 4.56
N SER A 7 -12.44 -8.97 4.40
CA SER A 7 -12.52 -8.05 3.25
C SER A 7 -11.55 -6.87 3.32
N LEU A 8 -10.87 -6.67 4.47
CA LEU A 8 -9.89 -5.61 4.67
C LEU A 8 -8.44 -6.07 4.46
N LEU A 9 -8.21 -7.34 4.14
CA LEU A 9 -6.89 -7.82 3.73
C LEU A 9 -6.54 -7.31 2.33
N TRP A 10 -5.33 -6.77 2.18
CA TRP A 10 -4.82 -6.27 0.91
C TRP A 10 -3.99 -7.35 0.21
N PHE A 11 -4.47 -7.74 -0.98
CA PHE A 11 -3.76 -8.65 -1.87
C PHE A 11 -3.24 -7.89 -3.08
N VAL A 12 -1.94 -8.04 -3.36
CA VAL A 12 -1.33 -7.47 -4.56
C VAL A 12 -0.95 -8.58 -5.54
N PRO A 13 -1.27 -8.46 -6.83
CA PRO A 13 -0.93 -9.47 -7.84
C PRO A 13 0.58 -9.76 -7.87
N GLU A 14 0.97 -11.02 -8.12
CA GLU A 14 2.39 -11.41 -8.12
C GLU A 14 3.16 -10.77 -9.29
N GLY A 15 2.56 -10.71 -10.48
CA GLY A 15 3.20 -10.19 -11.68
C GLY A 15 2.93 -8.71 -11.92
N LEU A 16 3.88 -8.05 -12.59
CA LEU A 16 3.69 -6.72 -13.18
C LEU A 16 3.12 -6.84 -14.59
N THR A 17 2.10 -6.04 -14.89
CA THR A 17 1.67 -5.78 -16.27
C THR A 17 2.77 -5.11 -17.08
N VAL A 18 2.67 -5.15 -18.41
CA VAL A 18 3.64 -4.49 -19.31
C VAL A 18 3.76 -2.99 -19.01
N ALA A 19 2.66 -2.33 -18.62
CA ALA A 19 2.68 -0.93 -18.23
C ALA A 19 3.47 -0.71 -16.93
N GLU A 20 3.20 -1.52 -15.90
CA GLU A 20 3.91 -1.45 -14.62
C GLU A 20 5.39 -1.79 -14.74
N GLN A 21 5.77 -2.73 -15.60
CA GLN A 21 7.19 -3.04 -15.87
C GLN A 21 7.93 -1.80 -16.41
N ARG A 22 7.31 -1.01 -17.29
CA ARG A 22 7.90 0.24 -17.80
C ARG A 22 8.04 1.28 -16.69
N VAL A 23 7.05 1.37 -15.79
CA VAL A 23 7.09 2.26 -14.62
C VAL A 23 8.21 1.84 -13.67
N ALA A 24 8.33 0.55 -13.36
CA ALA A 24 9.37 -0.02 -12.51
C ALA A 24 10.77 0.24 -13.09
N ALA A 25 10.97 0.00 -14.40
CA ALA A 25 12.24 0.26 -15.08
C ALA A 25 12.64 1.75 -15.01
N ARG A 26 11.66 2.67 -15.10
CA ARG A 26 11.93 4.10 -14.94
C ARG A 26 12.21 4.47 -13.48
N ALA A 27 11.48 3.89 -12.53
CA ALA A 27 11.66 4.12 -11.10
C ALA A 27 13.01 3.63 -10.59
N ALA A 28 13.50 2.48 -11.08
CA ALA A 28 14.78 1.88 -10.71
C ALA A 28 15.99 2.82 -10.87
N LYS A 29 15.92 3.81 -11.77
CA LYS A 29 17.00 4.77 -12.04
C LYS A 29 17.28 5.75 -10.90
N GLY A 30 16.29 6.06 -10.05
CA GLY A 30 16.47 7.07 -9.00
C GLY A 30 15.49 7.01 -7.84
N ARG A 31 14.56 6.05 -7.85
CA ARG A 31 13.46 5.90 -6.89
C ARG A 31 13.33 4.42 -6.51
N LYS A 32 14.46 3.82 -6.11
CA LYS A 32 14.62 2.38 -5.90
C LYS A 32 13.68 1.81 -4.84
N LEU A 33 13.27 2.60 -3.85
CA LEU A 33 12.37 2.14 -2.81
C LEU A 33 11.02 1.65 -3.37
N PHE A 34 10.47 2.30 -4.39
CA PHE A 34 9.21 1.86 -5.00
C PHE A 34 9.32 0.45 -5.62
N VAL A 35 10.45 0.15 -6.26
CA VAL A 35 10.71 -1.17 -6.85
C VAL A 35 10.93 -2.19 -5.73
N PHE A 36 11.77 -1.86 -4.75
CA PHE A 36 12.03 -2.72 -3.60
C PHE A 36 10.75 -3.10 -2.86
N LEU A 37 9.91 -2.11 -2.53
CA LEU A 37 8.64 -2.35 -1.84
C LEU A 37 7.70 -3.19 -2.71
N ARG A 38 7.62 -2.95 -4.02
CA ARG A 38 6.80 -3.78 -4.92
C ARG A 38 7.23 -5.25 -4.93
N ASP A 39 8.53 -5.50 -4.86
CA ASP A 39 9.09 -6.85 -4.86
C ASP A 39 8.86 -7.56 -3.52
N CYS A 40 8.98 -6.84 -2.40
CA CYS A 40 8.92 -7.43 -1.06
C CYS A 40 7.58 -7.26 -0.32
N GLN A 41 6.61 -6.51 -0.85
CA GLN A 41 5.37 -6.15 -0.13
C GLN A 41 4.59 -7.36 0.41
N ARG A 42 4.57 -8.48 -0.31
CA ARG A 42 3.82 -9.68 0.11
C ARG A 42 4.51 -10.38 1.27
N ALA A 43 5.83 -10.32 1.32
CA ALA A 43 6.62 -10.81 2.44
C ALA A 43 6.56 -9.84 3.63
N LEU A 44 6.47 -8.54 3.35
CA LEU A 44 6.35 -7.50 4.39
C LEU A 44 4.96 -7.48 5.03
N PHE A 45 3.91 -7.71 4.24
CA PHE A 45 2.50 -7.71 4.66
C PHE A 45 1.89 -9.09 4.44
N ASP A 46 2.43 -10.10 5.11
CA ASP A 46 1.81 -11.42 5.16
C ASP A 46 0.47 -11.37 5.91
N GLU A 47 -0.33 -12.42 5.76
CA GLU A 47 -1.69 -12.45 6.33
C GLU A 47 -1.69 -12.25 7.85
N ALA A 48 -0.73 -12.84 8.57
CA ALA A 48 -0.64 -12.73 10.02
C ALA A 48 -0.36 -11.28 10.45
N PHE A 49 0.58 -10.60 9.81
CA PHE A 49 0.89 -9.22 10.10
C PHE A 49 -0.25 -8.27 9.71
N GLN A 50 -0.95 -8.54 8.59
CA GLN A 50 -2.13 -7.75 8.25
C GLN A 50 -3.25 -7.87 9.28
N GLN A 51 -3.46 -9.05 9.87
CA GLN A 51 -4.42 -9.25 10.96
C GLN A 51 -4.00 -8.49 12.23
N GLU A 52 -2.71 -8.47 12.57
CA GLU A 52 -2.19 -7.66 13.67
C GLU A 52 -2.48 -6.17 13.46
N LEU A 53 -2.17 -5.65 12.26
CA LEU A 53 -2.44 -4.25 11.91
C LEU A 53 -3.95 -3.94 11.92
N LEU A 54 -4.80 -4.87 11.48
CA LEU A 54 -6.25 -4.72 11.53
C LEU A 54 -6.75 -4.60 12.97
N GLY A 55 -6.14 -5.33 13.91
CA GLY A 55 -6.42 -5.24 15.34
C GLY A 55 -6.16 -3.85 15.95
N MET A 56 -5.36 -3.00 15.31
CA MET A 56 -5.10 -1.63 15.76
C MET A 56 -6.27 -0.66 15.45
N TYR A 57 -7.19 -1.03 14.56
CA TYR A 57 -8.29 -0.17 14.16
C TYR A 57 -9.38 -0.11 15.24
N ARG A 58 -9.99 1.06 15.43
CA ARG A 58 -11.10 1.22 16.38
C ARG A 58 -12.33 0.46 15.90
N GLN A 59 -12.91 -0.32 16.80
CA GLN A 59 -14.13 -1.10 16.55
C GLN A 59 -15.43 -0.31 16.77
N THR A 60 -15.34 0.93 17.25
CA THR A 60 -16.50 1.73 17.69
C THR A 60 -17.32 2.32 16.55
N GLY A 61 -16.93 2.11 15.28
CA GLY A 61 -17.66 2.54 14.09
C GLY A 61 -17.71 4.06 13.86
N ALA A 62 -17.03 4.86 14.69
CA ALA A 62 -16.96 6.30 14.54
C ALA A 62 -15.83 6.71 13.58
N GLY A 63 -16.13 7.51 12.57
CA GLY A 63 -15.16 8.03 11.60
C GLY A 63 -15.43 7.61 10.16
N LYS A 64 -14.41 7.70 9.30
CA LYS A 64 -14.47 7.18 7.93
C LYS A 64 -14.39 5.65 7.94
N PRO A 65 -14.98 4.96 6.94
CA PRO A 65 -14.79 3.53 6.77
C PRO A 65 -13.29 3.17 6.74
N PRO A 66 -12.89 2.08 7.40
CA PRO A 66 -11.51 1.64 7.40
C PRO A 66 -11.06 1.24 5.99
N VAL A 67 -9.83 1.59 5.65
CA VAL A 67 -9.12 1.03 4.49
C VAL A 67 -8.30 -0.18 4.92
N ALA A 68 -7.81 -0.97 3.97
CA ALA A 68 -6.91 -2.06 4.31
C ALA A 68 -5.66 -1.53 5.03
N PRO A 69 -5.31 -2.05 6.23
CA PRO A 69 -4.27 -1.45 7.07
C PRO A 69 -2.87 -1.59 6.46
N ALA A 70 -2.59 -2.68 5.72
CA ALA A 70 -1.36 -2.83 4.96
C ALA A 70 -1.21 -1.77 3.86
N ARG A 71 -2.31 -1.40 3.20
CA ARG A 71 -2.31 -0.31 2.20
C ARG A 71 -2.01 1.03 2.86
N MET A 72 -2.59 1.28 4.04
CA MET A 72 -2.28 2.49 4.81
C MET A 72 -0.80 2.53 5.20
N ALA A 73 -0.25 1.42 5.70
CA ALA A 73 1.17 1.32 6.05
C ALA A 73 2.08 1.56 4.83
N MET A 74 1.74 1.01 3.66
CA MET A 74 2.47 1.27 2.42
C MET A 74 2.50 2.77 2.06
N VAL A 75 1.34 3.44 2.12
CA VAL A 75 1.25 4.89 1.87
C VAL A 75 2.10 5.67 2.88
N THR A 76 2.09 5.30 4.15
CA THR A 76 2.93 5.94 5.18
C THR A 76 4.42 5.78 4.88
N LEU A 77 4.87 4.61 4.44
CA LEU A 77 6.27 4.38 4.03
C LEU A 77 6.66 5.25 2.84
N LEU A 78 5.80 5.30 1.82
CA LEU A 78 6.04 6.12 0.61
C LEU A 78 6.06 7.61 0.94
N GLN A 79 5.12 8.07 1.77
CA GLN A 79 5.06 9.44 2.24
C GLN A 79 6.34 9.86 2.95
N ALA A 80 6.79 9.05 3.91
CA ALA A 80 8.03 9.30 4.65
C ALA A 80 9.25 9.34 3.71
N TYR A 81 9.31 8.44 2.73
CA TYR A 81 10.38 8.39 1.74
C TYR A 81 10.40 9.60 0.80
N THR A 82 9.24 10.08 0.37
CA THR A 82 9.15 11.21 -0.57
C THR A 82 9.14 12.57 0.12
N GLY A 83 8.89 12.63 1.43
CA GLY A 83 8.82 13.87 2.21
C GLY A 83 7.62 14.74 1.86
N VAL A 84 6.52 14.14 1.40
CA VAL A 84 5.30 14.87 1.02
C VAL A 84 4.31 14.97 2.19
N GLY A 85 3.46 15.99 2.19
CA GLY A 85 2.40 16.13 3.21
C GLY A 85 1.28 15.10 3.04
N ASP A 86 0.44 14.92 4.07
CA ASP A 86 -0.62 13.90 4.10
C ASP A 86 -1.59 14.02 2.92
N GLN A 87 -2.03 15.24 2.61
CA GLN A 87 -2.95 15.49 1.51
C GLN A 87 -2.30 15.12 0.15
N GLU A 88 -1.05 15.53 -0.06
CA GLU A 88 -0.31 15.20 -1.29
C GLU A 88 -0.06 13.69 -1.40
N ALA A 89 0.20 13.00 -0.30
CA ALA A 89 0.34 11.55 -0.30
C ALA A 89 -0.94 10.86 -0.81
N VAL A 90 -2.11 11.35 -0.40
CA VAL A 90 -3.41 10.83 -0.89
C VAL A 90 -3.56 11.08 -2.39
N GLU A 91 -3.32 12.31 -2.86
CA GLU A 91 -3.41 12.64 -4.29
C GLU A 91 -2.46 11.80 -5.15
N LEU A 92 -1.22 11.59 -4.69
CA LEU A 92 -0.22 10.78 -5.40
C LEU A 92 -0.64 9.32 -5.55
N THR A 93 -1.44 8.77 -4.63
CA THR A 93 -1.98 7.40 -4.81
C THR A 93 -2.94 7.27 -5.99
N VAL A 94 -3.52 8.39 -6.46
CA VAL A 94 -4.44 8.46 -7.60
C VAL A 94 -3.73 8.90 -8.87
N ASP A 95 -2.84 9.88 -8.78
CA ASP A 95 -2.27 10.55 -9.96
C ASP A 95 -0.90 10.01 -10.36
N SER A 96 -0.20 9.33 -9.46
CA SER A 96 1.17 8.85 -9.73
C SER A 96 1.20 7.37 -10.07
N LYS A 97 1.55 7.07 -11.32
CA LYS A 97 1.80 5.68 -11.77
C LYS A 97 2.85 4.95 -10.96
N ARG A 98 3.80 5.66 -10.35
CA ARG A 98 4.83 5.04 -9.50
C ARG A 98 4.27 4.68 -8.12
N TRP A 99 3.37 5.48 -7.57
CA TRP A 99 2.70 5.14 -6.31
C TRP A 99 1.68 4.01 -6.53
N GLN A 100 1.01 3.99 -7.68
CA GLN A 100 0.12 2.88 -8.07
C GLN A 100 0.85 1.57 -8.38
N LEU A 101 2.17 1.61 -8.55
CA LEU A 101 2.97 0.41 -8.78
C LEU A 101 3.00 -0.50 -7.55
N VAL A 102 2.95 0.12 -6.36
CA VAL A 102 3.06 -0.52 -5.04
C VAL A 102 1.68 -0.67 -4.42
#